data_AF-A0A3B8LPK7-F1
#
_entry.id   AF-A0A3B8LPK7-F1
#
_cell.length_a   1.000
_cell.length_b   1.000
_cell.length_c   1.000
_cell.angle_alpha   90.00
_cell.angle_beta   90.00
_cell.angle_gamma   90.00
#
_symmetry.space_group_name_H-M   'P 1'
#
loop_
_entity.id
_entity.type
_entity.pdbx_description
1 polymer ?
#
loop_
_entity_poly.entity_id
_entity_poly.type
_entity_poly.pdbx_seq_one_letter_code
_entity_poly.pdbx_strand_id
1 'polypeptide(L)'
;MFRHSKEGTSYSLNRKIQKNLKQPKTNAHVPRDLKHNSFPKRYDDMEIRTLSPAKILFFPLFLLLFASQTIVGCSPATTGETNTEPSTKESTTEPNTEPNQQEPTVTDASTVDEKGWSEATHGKDAEPDYETVFSLKKVHRIDITISAANWKKMMDDMTNLAGTFGAGNGQPGGQPGGQPGGGPGGVDPAAMIQACKDKAEGDACEVTINGTTTKGTCTQDQRANAVVCMVSGRPGGQPGGQPGGGGDLIPGDPVYVPAKLVYEGRAWHDVGIRFKGNSSLSSAWKGGSYKIPFRLNMDKFEDDNPDIKNQRFYGFKKLVLNNGFSDDSLMRDLIGRELFAAAGVPVARVAFYRVYVDHGEGSKYFGLYALVEDPDGPMLKEQFKNHKGNLYKPDGTGAALASFVQDDMVKKTNEDEADWSDVKALIAHLQADRSDAAAWRQGLEKIFNVDRFLRWIAMANLMVHWDTYGSMTHNYYLYADPGDNNRIQWISWDHNMVMMNMGGGGGGGGRSATQLGLPNVDAAQWPLLGHLIADAEYRKTYNKYVEEFAKGPFATDTLVARIKEVHTMISPYVVGANGEQPGYTQLSNAAAFNNSVETLKAHIESRQTAAAAYLKTQ
;
A
#
# COMPACT_ATOMS: atom_id res chain seq x y z
N MET A 1 53.76 24.93 22.55
CA MET A 1 55.11 24.53 23.01
C MET A 1 54.97 23.68 24.26
N PHE A 2 55.83 22.67 24.35
CA PHE A 2 55.82 21.48 25.23
C PHE A 2 56.02 21.73 26.74
N ARG A 3 55.58 20.71 27.52
CA ARG A 3 56.25 20.10 28.72
C ARG A 3 56.41 20.94 29.99
N HIS A 4 56.56 20.40 31.20
CA HIS A 4 56.31 19.14 31.94
C HIS A 4 56.85 19.45 33.34
N SER A 5 56.23 18.97 34.42
CA SER A 5 56.76 18.95 35.80
C SER A 5 55.63 18.39 36.69
N LYS A 6 55.76 17.48 37.65
CA LYS A 6 56.90 16.82 38.32
C LYS A 6 56.33 15.67 39.18
N GLU A 7 57.19 14.70 39.51
CA GLU A 7 57.41 13.98 40.80
C GLU A 7 56.17 13.72 41.72
N GLY A 8 55.84 12.53 42.23
CA GLY A 8 56.65 11.39 42.66
C GLY A 8 56.48 11.19 44.18
N THR A 9 55.84 10.11 44.64
CA THR A 9 56.12 9.50 45.98
C THR A 9 55.49 8.11 46.13
N SER A 10 56.26 7.23 46.77
CA SER A 10 56.07 5.81 47.05
C SER A 10 55.48 5.61 48.45
N TYR A 11 54.65 4.57 48.67
CA TYR A 11 54.96 3.43 49.57
C TYR A 11 53.81 2.41 49.68
N SER A 12 54.20 1.14 49.80
CA SER A 12 53.40 -0.08 49.80
C SER A 12 52.52 -0.31 51.03
N LEU A 13 51.47 -1.13 50.90
CA LEU A 13 51.30 -2.30 51.79
C LEU A 13 50.43 -3.42 51.19
N ASN A 14 50.90 -4.65 51.45
CA ASN A 14 50.38 -5.97 51.07
C ASN A 14 48.94 -6.29 51.51
N ARG A 15 48.23 -7.08 50.68
CA ARG A 15 47.66 -8.38 51.12
C ARG A 15 47.37 -9.33 49.93
N LYS A 16 47.95 -10.54 50.03
CA LYS A 16 47.77 -11.76 49.19
C LYS A 16 46.30 -12.23 49.21
N ILE A 17 45.76 -12.97 48.23
CA ILE A 17 45.82 -14.46 48.15
C ILE A 17 45.14 -14.99 46.85
N GLN A 18 45.89 -15.86 46.12
CA GLN A 18 45.55 -17.11 45.38
C GLN A 18 44.49 -17.09 44.24
N LYS A 19 44.90 -17.28 42.96
CA LYS A 19 45.11 -18.56 42.21
C LYS A 19 43.83 -19.36 41.85
N ASN A 20 43.43 -19.34 40.58
CA ASN A 20 43.73 -20.39 39.58
C ASN A 20 42.80 -20.31 38.36
N LEU A 21 43.42 -20.09 37.20
CA LEU A 21 42.87 -20.30 35.86
C LEU A 21 42.82 -21.82 35.56
N LYS A 22 41.70 -22.28 34.99
CA LYS A 22 41.65 -23.52 34.18
C LYS A 22 40.81 -23.26 32.92
N GLN A 23 41.46 -23.45 31.77
CA GLN A 23 40.84 -23.55 30.45
C GLN A 23 39.97 -24.81 30.33
N PRO A 24 38.94 -24.84 29.46
CA PRO A 24 38.36 -26.10 29.01
C PRO A 24 38.94 -26.55 27.66
N LYS A 25 39.28 -27.84 27.62
CA LYS A 25 39.64 -28.63 26.44
C LYS A 25 38.39 -29.08 25.67
N THR A 26 38.65 -29.39 24.41
CA THR A 26 37.79 -29.80 23.32
C THR A 26 37.28 -31.25 23.39
N ASN A 27 36.23 -31.48 22.60
CA ASN A 27 35.83 -32.67 21.81
C ASN A 27 34.67 -33.56 22.25
N ALA A 28 33.91 -33.94 21.19
CA ALA A 28 32.86 -34.96 21.03
C ALA A 28 31.47 -34.62 21.60
N HIS A 29 30.33 -34.86 20.95
CA HIS A 29 29.98 -35.86 19.94
C HIS A 29 28.65 -35.45 19.26
N VAL A 30 28.44 -35.82 18.00
CA VAL A 30 27.19 -35.66 17.24
C VAL A 30 26.24 -36.82 17.57
N PRO A 31 24.91 -36.58 17.59
CA PRO A 31 24.01 -37.49 16.88
C PRO A 31 23.07 -36.76 15.90
N ARG A 32 22.86 -37.42 14.75
CA ARG A 32 21.82 -37.14 13.76
C ARG A 32 20.47 -37.61 14.29
N ASP A 33 19.45 -36.78 14.14
CA ASP A 33 18.18 -37.08 13.47
C ASP A 33 17.17 -36.00 13.86
N LEU A 34 16.51 -35.37 12.88
CA LEU A 34 15.13 -34.89 13.00
C LEU A 34 14.60 -34.52 11.60
N LYS A 35 13.62 -35.30 11.17
CA LYS A 35 12.72 -35.04 10.04
C LYS A 35 11.68 -33.99 10.43
N HIS A 36 11.16 -33.29 9.41
CA HIS A 36 9.94 -32.46 9.40
C HIS A 36 9.92 -31.21 10.29
N ASN A 37 10.12 -30.04 9.68
CA ASN A 37 9.66 -28.76 10.23
C ASN A 37 8.35 -28.34 9.56
N SER A 38 7.26 -28.60 10.26
CA SER A 38 5.99 -27.90 10.13
C SER A 38 6.01 -26.59 10.95
N PHE A 39 5.48 -25.52 10.37
CA PHE A 39 5.28 -24.20 11.00
C PHE A 39 4.55 -24.28 12.36
N PRO A 40 4.92 -23.48 13.38
CA PRO A 40 4.11 -23.37 14.60
C PRO A 40 3.03 -22.28 14.47
N LYS A 41 1.79 -22.69 14.73
CA LYS A 41 0.64 -21.84 15.08
C LYS A 41 0.59 -21.64 16.61
N ARG A 42 0.19 -20.42 17.00
CA ARG A 42 -0.42 -19.98 18.27
C ARG A 42 0.40 -20.08 19.57
N TYR A 43 0.56 -18.90 20.19
CA TYR A 43 0.74 -18.71 21.62
C TYR A 43 -0.64 -18.41 22.21
N ASP A 44 -1.07 -19.23 23.16
CA ASP A 44 -1.97 -18.88 24.25
C ASP A 44 -1.46 -19.59 25.52
N ASP A 45 -1.82 -19.03 26.66
CA ASP A 45 -1.59 -19.46 28.04
C ASP A 45 -0.29 -19.01 28.71
N MET A 46 -0.40 -17.90 29.45
CA MET A 46 0.41 -17.66 30.63
C MET A 46 -0.50 -17.26 31.81
N GLU A 47 -0.52 -18.15 32.80
CA GLU A 47 -1.24 -18.03 34.08
C GLU A 47 -0.89 -16.74 34.83
N ILE A 48 -1.91 -16.04 35.35
CA ILE A 48 -1.73 -15.10 36.46
C ILE A 48 -2.64 -15.51 37.62
N ARG A 49 -1.98 -15.62 38.78
CA ARG A 49 -2.51 -16.05 40.07
C ARG A 49 -3.49 -15.03 40.66
N THR A 50 -4.68 -15.53 40.98
CA THR A 50 -5.53 -15.30 42.17
C THR A 50 -5.43 -13.98 42.96
N LEU A 51 -6.53 -13.24 43.01
CA LEU A 51 -7.00 -12.52 44.20
C LEU A 51 -8.51 -12.77 44.41
N SER A 52 -8.89 -13.11 45.64
CA SER A 52 -10.27 -13.35 46.11
C SER A 52 -11.01 -12.02 46.39
N PRO A 53 -12.36 -12.04 46.44
CA PRO A 53 -13.02 -12.09 47.75
C PRO A 53 -14.24 -13.04 47.83
N ALA A 54 -14.73 -13.16 49.04
CA ALA A 54 -15.57 -14.21 49.61
C ALA A 54 -17.08 -14.16 49.26
N LYS A 55 -17.67 -15.37 49.21
CA LYS A 55 -18.98 -15.87 49.72
C LYS A 55 -20.22 -14.99 49.46
N ILE A 56 -21.34 -15.53 48.95
CA ILE A 56 -22.39 -16.18 49.76
C ILE A 56 -23.50 -16.82 48.86
N LEU A 57 -23.88 -18.06 49.21
CA LEU A 57 -25.17 -18.80 49.10
C LEU A 57 -25.71 -19.36 47.76
N PHE A 58 -26.50 -20.43 47.93
CA PHE A 58 -26.74 -21.62 47.10
C PHE A 58 -28.26 -21.82 46.84
N PHE A 59 -28.60 -22.50 45.72
CA PHE A 59 -29.79 -23.36 45.42
C PHE A 59 -31.18 -22.75 45.08
N PRO A 60 -32.15 -23.50 44.46
CA PRO A 60 -32.12 -24.40 43.27
C PRO A 60 -33.14 -24.05 42.14
N LEU A 61 -32.84 -24.60 40.96
CA LEU A 61 -33.69 -25.39 40.03
C LEU A 61 -35.22 -25.49 40.30
N PHE A 62 -36.04 -25.18 39.28
CA PHE A 62 -37.38 -25.77 39.12
C PHE A 62 -37.67 -26.09 37.64
N LEU A 63 -38.11 -27.33 37.43
CA LEU A 63 -38.53 -27.97 36.20
C LEU A 63 -40.08 -28.01 36.19
N LEU A 64 -40.76 -27.77 35.07
CA LEU A 64 -42.16 -28.17 34.91
C LEU A 64 -42.55 -28.31 33.43
N LEU A 65 -42.88 -29.56 33.07
CA LEU A 65 -43.65 -29.98 31.89
C LEU A 65 -45.11 -29.54 32.01
N PHE A 66 -45.79 -29.31 30.88
CA PHE A 66 -47.17 -29.78 30.67
C PHE A 66 -47.44 -30.07 29.19
N ALA A 67 -48.31 -31.05 28.94
CA ALA A 67 -48.57 -31.71 27.67
C ALA A 67 -50.02 -31.54 27.19
N SER A 68 -50.26 -31.98 25.94
CA SER A 68 -51.52 -32.57 25.41
C SER A 68 -52.59 -31.55 24.89
N GLN A 69 -53.42 -31.75 23.84
CA GLN A 69 -53.76 -32.86 22.92
C GLN A 69 -54.36 -32.32 21.57
N THR A 70 -54.56 -33.28 20.66
CA THR A 70 -55.13 -33.38 19.29
C THR A 70 -56.59 -32.97 19.01
N ILE A 71 -56.94 -32.83 17.71
CA ILE A 71 -58.08 -33.44 16.92
C ILE A 71 -57.96 -32.91 15.46
N VAL A 72 -57.62 -33.69 14.41
CA VAL A 72 -58.41 -34.56 13.47
C VAL A 72 -59.56 -33.88 12.69
N GLY A 73 -59.49 -33.92 11.35
CA GLY A 73 -60.60 -33.70 10.41
C GLY A 73 -60.25 -34.15 8.97
N CYS A 74 -61.09 -34.99 8.37
CA CYS A 74 -60.89 -35.80 7.14
C CYS A 74 -61.17 -35.11 5.78
N SER A 75 -60.56 -35.70 4.74
CA SER A 75 -60.83 -35.86 3.27
C SER A 75 -62.30 -35.79 2.74
N PRO A 76 -62.62 -35.80 1.40
CA PRO A 76 -61.93 -36.57 0.31
C PRO A 76 -61.90 -36.04 -1.17
N ALA A 77 -61.03 -36.73 -1.97
CA ALA A 77 -61.08 -37.22 -3.39
C ALA A 77 -61.72 -36.37 -4.53
N THR A 78 -61.33 -36.43 -5.83
CA THR A 78 -61.22 -37.61 -6.74
C THR A 78 -60.62 -37.25 -8.12
N THR A 79 -59.72 -38.12 -8.64
CA THR A 79 -59.42 -38.67 -10.02
C THR A 79 -59.58 -37.93 -11.38
N GLY A 80 -58.62 -38.21 -12.29
CA GLY A 80 -58.73 -38.33 -13.77
C GLY A 80 -57.41 -37.99 -14.52
N GLU A 81 -56.53 -38.93 -14.90
CA GLU A 81 -56.36 -39.60 -16.24
C GLU A 81 -56.13 -38.61 -17.42
N THR A 82 -55.20 -38.72 -18.40
CA THR A 82 -54.35 -39.80 -18.96
C THR A 82 -53.31 -39.23 -19.97
N ASN A 83 -52.16 -39.92 -20.09
CA ASN A 83 -51.32 -40.20 -21.28
C ASN A 83 -50.75 -39.08 -22.18
N THR A 84 -49.41 -38.98 -22.28
CA THR A 84 -48.63 -39.40 -23.48
C THR A 84 -47.12 -39.21 -23.27
N GLU A 85 -46.37 -40.26 -23.60
CA GLU A 85 -44.93 -40.27 -23.95
C GLU A 85 -44.84 -40.91 -25.36
N PRO A 86 -43.79 -40.72 -26.19
CA PRO A 86 -42.42 -41.06 -25.78
C PRO A 86 -41.25 -40.28 -26.44
N SER A 87 -40.05 -40.59 -25.92
CA SER A 87 -38.77 -40.73 -26.66
C SER A 87 -37.86 -39.51 -26.83
N THR A 88 -36.78 -39.42 -26.05
CA THR A 88 -35.43 -39.87 -26.48
C THR A 88 -34.32 -39.54 -25.45
N LYS A 89 -33.47 -40.55 -25.24
CA LYS A 89 -32.02 -40.53 -24.98
C LYS A 89 -31.48 -39.96 -23.65
N GLU A 90 -30.89 -40.89 -22.90
CA GLU A 90 -29.88 -40.69 -21.86
C GLU A 90 -28.74 -39.77 -22.32
N SER A 91 -28.40 -38.80 -21.46
CA SER A 91 -27.02 -38.39 -21.23
C SER A 91 -26.92 -37.93 -19.78
N THR A 92 -26.08 -38.63 -19.03
CA THR A 92 -25.76 -38.40 -17.62
C THR A 92 -25.18 -37.01 -17.38
N THR A 93 -25.81 -36.22 -16.51
CA THR A 93 -25.21 -35.05 -15.85
C THR A 93 -25.41 -35.18 -14.34
N GLU A 94 -24.31 -35.24 -13.62
CA GLU A 94 -24.27 -35.06 -12.16
C GLU A 94 -24.73 -33.64 -11.80
N PRO A 95 -25.45 -33.44 -10.68
CA PRO A 95 -25.91 -32.12 -10.29
C PRO A 95 -24.77 -31.35 -9.61
N ASN A 96 -24.25 -30.32 -10.29
CA ASN A 96 -23.51 -29.25 -9.64
C ASN A 96 -24.49 -28.55 -8.67
N THR A 97 -24.25 -28.74 -7.38
CA THR A 97 -24.95 -28.03 -6.33
C THR A 97 -24.26 -26.67 -6.18
N GLU A 98 -24.78 -25.64 -6.83
CA GLU A 98 -24.40 -24.26 -6.50
C GLU A 98 -24.94 -23.92 -5.10
N PRO A 99 -24.11 -23.43 -4.17
CA PRO A 99 -24.62 -22.86 -2.94
C PRO A 99 -25.29 -21.53 -3.27
N ASN A 100 -26.62 -21.52 -3.17
CA ASN A 100 -27.45 -20.33 -3.14
C ASN A 100 -27.01 -19.42 -1.98
N GLN A 101 -26.07 -18.52 -2.24
CA GLN A 101 -25.83 -17.37 -1.37
C GLN A 101 -26.80 -16.28 -1.77
N GLN A 102 -27.95 -16.25 -1.10
CA GLN A 102 -28.79 -15.05 -1.06
C GLN A 102 -27.93 -13.88 -0.61
N GLU A 103 -27.75 -12.90 -1.50
CA GLU A 103 -27.14 -11.64 -1.13
C GLU A 103 -27.91 -11.01 0.03
N PRO A 104 -27.22 -10.37 1.00
CA PRO A 104 -27.88 -9.35 1.79
C PRO A 104 -28.27 -8.23 0.82
N THR A 105 -29.53 -8.26 0.41
CA THR A 105 -30.25 -7.12 -0.15
C THR A 105 -29.91 -5.88 0.68
N VAL A 106 -29.82 -4.73 -0.01
CA VAL A 106 -29.82 -3.36 0.55
C VAL A 106 -30.23 -3.41 2.02
N THR A 107 -29.31 -3.09 2.96
CA THR A 107 -29.69 -2.93 4.37
C THR A 107 -30.93 -2.06 4.36
N ASP A 108 -32.08 -2.70 4.58
CA ASP A 108 -33.35 -2.00 4.56
C ASP A 108 -33.17 -0.89 5.59
N ALA A 109 -33.41 0.37 5.20
CA ALA A 109 -33.14 1.52 6.06
C ALA A 109 -33.86 1.38 7.42
N SER A 110 -34.86 0.50 7.49
CA SER A 110 -35.57 0.06 8.70
C SER A 110 -34.75 -0.77 9.70
N THR A 111 -33.60 -1.33 9.32
CA THR A 111 -32.75 -2.23 10.14
C THR A 111 -31.43 -1.59 10.60
N VAL A 112 -31.13 -0.37 10.15
CA VAL A 112 -29.94 0.38 10.59
C VAL A 112 -30.19 0.90 11.99
N ASP A 113 -29.29 0.58 12.92
CA ASP A 113 -29.29 1.19 14.24
C ASP A 113 -28.72 2.61 14.14
N GLU A 114 -29.61 3.57 13.82
CA GLU A 114 -29.32 5.01 13.76
C GLU A 114 -28.84 5.56 15.13
N LYS A 115 -29.04 4.79 16.22
CA LYS A 115 -28.54 5.08 17.57
C LYS A 115 -27.49 4.08 18.04
N GLY A 116 -26.97 3.22 17.15
CA GLY A 116 -26.07 2.09 17.42
C GLY A 116 -24.66 2.47 17.83
N TRP A 117 -24.55 3.65 18.40
CA TRP A 117 -23.42 4.15 19.14
C TRP A 117 -23.10 3.21 20.29
N SER A 118 -21.82 2.88 20.41
CA SER A 118 -21.27 2.25 21.59
C SER A 118 -19.85 2.77 21.78
N GLU A 119 -19.37 2.76 23.02
CA GLU A 119 -18.00 3.20 23.31
C GLU A 119 -16.97 2.41 22.47
N ALA A 120 -17.19 1.11 22.26
CA ALA A 120 -16.28 0.25 21.49
C ALA A 120 -16.24 0.57 19.98
N THR A 121 -17.27 1.22 19.43
CA THR A 121 -17.38 1.45 17.98
C THR A 121 -17.22 2.92 17.60
N HIS A 122 -17.68 3.84 18.45
CA HIS A 122 -17.69 5.29 18.18
C HIS A 122 -16.86 6.09 19.18
N GLY A 123 -16.63 5.52 20.37
CA GLY A 123 -16.02 6.21 21.49
C GLY A 123 -14.57 6.63 21.22
N LYS A 124 -14.16 7.70 21.89
CA LYS A 124 -12.79 8.25 21.79
C LYS A 124 -11.74 7.26 22.29
N ASP A 125 -12.14 6.40 23.23
CA ASP A 125 -11.31 5.41 23.91
C ASP A 125 -11.50 4.02 23.29
N ALA A 126 -12.23 3.92 22.16
CA ALA A 126 -12.34 2.69 21.39
C ALA A 126 -10.94 2.21 20.98
N GLU A 127 -10.59 0.99 21.41
CA GLU A 127 -9.38 0.33 20.91
C GLU A 127 -9.59 -0.07 19.43
N PRO A 128 -8.56 0.06 18.57
CA PRO A 128 -8.66 -0.32 17.16
C PRO A 128 -9.07 -1.79 16.96
N ASP A 129 -10.24 -2.03 16.39
CA ASP A 129 -10.73 -3.38 16.09
C ASP A 129 -10.35 -3.78 14.66
N TYR A 130 -9.10 -4.26 14.53
CA TYR A 130 -8.56 -4.73 13.26
C TYR A 130 -9.28 -5.96 12.71
N GLU A 131 -9.79 -6.86 13.55
CA GLU A 131 -10.45 -8.08 13.09
C GLU A 131 -11.81 -7.76 12.47
N THR A 132 -12.50 -6.73 12.93
CA THR A 132 -13.72 -6.24 12.29
C THR A 132 -13.40 -5.48 11.01
N VAL A 133 -12.58 -4.42 11.08
CA VAL A 133 -12.38 -3.48 9.96
C VAL A 133 -11.50 -4.04 8.85
N PHE A 134 -10.51 -4.87 9.19
CA PHE A 134 -9.52 -5.38 8.24
C PHE A 134 -9.59 -6.90 8.07
N SER A 135 -10.75 -7.51 8.35
CA SER A 135 -10.97 -8.93 8.09
C SER A 135 -10.74 -9.27 6.62
N LEU A 136 -9.90 -10.26 6.37
CA LEU A 136 -9.70 -10.85 5.03
C LEU A 136 -10.56 -12.11 4.82
N LYS A 137 -11.51 -12.39 5.71
CA LYS A 137 -12.41 -13.55 5.59
C LYS A 137 -13.63 -13.26 4.72
N LYS A 138 -13.86 -11.98 4.37
CA LYS A 138 -14.99 -11.52 3.57
C LYS A 138 -14.61 -10.27 2.79
N VAL A 139 -15.37 -9.99 1.73
CA VAL A 139 -15.42 -8.65 1.13
C VAL A 139 -16.46 -7.84 1.89
N HIS A 140 -16.03 -6.72 2.46
CA HIS A 140 -16.89 -5.83 3.24
C HIS A 140 -17.85 -5.06 2.35
N ARG A 141 -18.87 -4.45 2.97
CA ARG A 141 -19.75 -3.47 2.33
C ARG A 141 -19.81 -2.23 3.21
N ILE A 142 -19.67 -1.05 2.62
CA ILE A 142 -19.91 0.22 3.28
C ILE A 142 -20.84 1.06 2.42
N ASP A 143 -21.86 1.63 3.06
CA ASP A 143 -22.81 2.53 2.42
C ASP A 143 -22.53 3.96 2.90
N ILE A 144 -22.40 4.88 1.95
CA ILE A 144 -22.03 6.28 2.17
C ILE A 144 -23.17 7.15 1.66
N THR A 145 -23.70 8.04 2.49
CA THR A 145 -24.67 9.04 2.07
C THR A 145 -24.06 10.42 2.14
N ILE A 146 -23.99 11.09 0.99
CA ILE A 146 -23.55 12.47 0.84
C ILE A 146 -24.76 13.27 0.37
N SER A 147 -25.13 14.36 1.03
CA SER A 147 -26.25 15.17 0.55
C SER A 147 -25.96 15.71 -0.85
N ALA A 148 -26.98 15.88 -1.69
CA ALA A 148 -26.82 16.44 -3.03
C ALA A 148 -26.08 17.80 -3.02
N ALA A 149 -26.33 18.62 -2.01
CA ALA A 149 -25.63 19.89 -1.81
C ALA A 149 -24.13 19.71 -1.50
N ASN A 150 -23.77 18.75 -0.65
CA ASN A 150 -22.38 18.45 -0.33
C ASN A 150 -21.65 17.80 -1.50
N TRP A 151 -22.30 16.88 -2.22
CA TRP A 151 -21.74 16.31 -3.44
C TRP A 151 -21.46 17.40 -4.47
N LYS A 152 -22.40 18.33 -4.69
CA LYS A 152 -22.18 19.49 -5.57
C LYS A 152 -20.95 20.30 -5.14
N LYS A 153 -20.77 20.57 -3.84
CA LYS A 153 -19.56 21.29 -3.35
C LYS A 153 -18.28 20.53 -3.70
N MET A 154 -18.24 19.21 -3.51
CA MET A 154 -17.07 18.39 -3.87
C MET A 154 -16.78 18.45 -5.38
N MET A 155 -17.83 18.39 -6.21
CA MET A 155 -17.70 18.45 -7.67
C MET A 155 -17.27 19.84 -8.17
N ASP A 156 -17.81 20.91 -7.58
CA ASP A 156 -17.45 22.30 -7.90
C ASP A 156 -15.97 22.57 -7.52
N ASP A 157 -15.57 22.13 -6.32
CA ASP A 157 -14.19 22.23 -5.84
C ASP A 157 -13.22 21.53 -6.79
N MET A 158 -13.48 20.27 -7.13
CA MET A 158 -12.67 19.55 -8.11
C MET A 158 -12.68 20.18 -9.51
N THR A 159 -13.79 20.78 -9.92
CA THR A 159 -13.85 21.52 -11.19
C THR A 159 -12.91 22.72 -11.17
N ASN A 160 -12.82 23.43 -10.05
CA ASN A 160 -11.89 24.54 -9.87
C ASN A 160 -10.42 24.06 -9.84
N LEU A 161 -10.14 22.92 -9.19
CA LEU A 161 -8.78 22.39 -9.06
C LEU A 161 -8.28 21.72 -10.35
N ALA A 162 -9.14 21.05 -11.10
CA ALA A 162 -8.74 20.10 -12.14
C ALA A 162 -9.51 20.21 -13.47
N GLY A 163 -10.39 21.21 -13.61
CA GLY A 163 -11.26 21.39 -14.77
C GLY A 163 -12.47 20.45 -14.76
N THR A 164 -13.27 20.48 -15.81
CA THR A 164 -14.55 19.74 -15.87
C THR A 164 -14.35 18.22 -15.82
N PHE A 165 -15.19 17.53 -15.02
CA PHE A 165 -15.23 16.07 -14.95
C PHE A 165 -15.43 15.44 -16.33
N GLY A 166 -14.58 14.48 -16.69
CA GLY A 166 -14.64 13.80 -18.00
C GLY A 166 -14.10 14.59 -19.19
N ALA A 167 -13.64 15.83 -19.00
CA ALA A 167 -13.16 16.66 -20.12
C ALA A 167 -11.82 16.22 -20.71
N GLY A 168 -11.19 15.17 -20.18
CA GLY A 168 -9.99 14.57 -20.76
C GLY A 168 -10.26 13.80 -22.06
N ASN A 169 -11.51 13.44 -22.36
CA ASN A 169 -11.87 12.60 -23.51
C ASN A 169 -12.09 13.36 -24.83
N GLY A 170 -11.62 14.60 -24.94
CA GLY A 170 -11.77 15.47 -26.13
C GLY A 170 -10.87 15.14 -27.33
N GLN A 171 -10.38 13.91 -27.48
CA GLN A 171 -9.69 13.45 -28.68
C GLN A 171 -10.18 12.03 -29.06
N PRO A 172 -10.69 11.79 -30.28
CA PRO A 172 -11.33 10.52 -30.60
C PRO A 172 -10.30 9.41 -30.83
N GLY A 173 -10.37 8.36 -30.00
CA GLY A 173 -9.69 7.07 -30.22
C GLY A 173 -8.41 6.85 -29.42
N GLY A 174 -8.53 6.54 -28.12
CA GLY A 174 -7.42 6.09 -27.28
C GLY A 174 -7.84 4.90 -26.42
N GLN A 175 -7.44 3.71 -26.85
CA GLN A 175 -7.62 2.42 -26.17
C GLN A 175 -6.95 2.43 -24.77
N PRO A 176 -7.65 2.05 -23.67
CA PRO A 176 -7.06 2.04 -22.33
C PRO A 176 -6.10 0.85 -22.22
N GLY A 177 -4.83 1.13 -22.46
CA GLY A 177 -3.75 0.14 -22.56
C GLY A 177 -2.58 0.58 -23.45
N GLY A 178 -2.71 1.69 -24.18
CA GLY A 178 -1.62 2.32 -24.93
C GLY A 178 -0.96 3.45 -24.14
N GLN A 179 0.35 3.34 -23.97
CA GLN A 179 1.35 4.40 -23.78
C GLN A 179 0.81 5.86 -23.76
N PRO A 180 1.08 6.67 -22.71
CA PRO A 180 0.68 8.08 -22.69
C PRO A 180 1.35 8.85 -23.83
N GLY A 181 0.59 9.11 -24.89
CA GLY A 181 0.89 10.16 -25.86
C GLY A 181 0.81 11.50 -25.15
N GLY A 182 1.86 12.30 -25.29
CA GLY A 182 2.05 13.54 -24.57
C GLY A 182 0.92 14.56 -24.78
N GLY A 183 0.57 15.25 -23.69
CA GLY A 183 -0.19 16.49 -23.74
C GLY A 183 0.53 17.59 -24.54
N PRO A 184 -0.16 18.71 -24.82
CA PRO A 184 0.19 19.67 -25.85
C PRO A 184 1.54 20.33 -25.52
N GLY A 185 2.56 19.95 -26.28
CA GLY A 185 3.97 20.23 -25.98
C GLY A 185 4.91 19.18 -26.60
N GLY A 186 4.37 18.03 -27.02
CA GLY A 186 5.06 17.06 -27.86
C GLY A 186 5.33 17.58 -29.27
N VAL A 187 6.53 17.34 -29.77
CA VAL A 187 6.93 17.67 -31.13
C VAL A 187 6.28 16.67 -32.07
N ASP A 188 5.66 17.14 -33.15
CA ASP A 188 5.09 16.28 -34.18
C ASP A 188 6.16 15.31 -34.73
N PRO A 189 6.04 13.99 -34.50
CA PRO A 189 6.99 13.01 -34.98
C PRO A 189 7.18 13.04 -36.50
N ALA A 190 6.14 13.42 -37.26
CA ALA A 190 6.23 13.55 -38.70
C ALA A 190 7.17 14.70 -39.11
N ALA A 191 7.15 15.81 -38.38
CA ALA A 191 8.05 16.94 -38.64
C ALA A 191 9.53 16.60 -38.36
N MET A 192 9.80 15.77 -37.36
CA MET A 192 11.15 15.31 -37.04
C MET A 192 11.71 14.31 -38.06
N ILE A 193 10.88 13.38 -38.55
CA ILE A 193 11.24 12.47 -39.64
C ILE A 193 11.47 13.28 -40.92
N GLN A 194 10.58 14.22 -41.23
CA GLN A 194 10.65 15.05 -42.43
C GLN A 194 11.91 15.93 -42.46
N ALA A 195 12.37 16.43 -41.30
CA ALA A 195 13.61 17.20 -41.18
C ALA A 195 14.88 16.39 -41.52
N CYS A 196 14.79 15.06 -41.57
CA CYS A 196 15.88 14.13 -41.92
C CYS A 196 15.59 13.22 -43.13
N LYS A 197 14.49 13.44 -43.86
CA LYS A 197 14.03 12.55 -44.94
C LYS A 197 15.06 12.26 -46.03
N ASP A 198 15.94 13.23 -46.31
CA ASP A 198 16.99 13.13 -47.33
C ASP A 198 18.39 13.32 -46.74
N LYS A 199 18.56 13.00 -45.46
CA LYS A 199 19.80 13.19 -44.70
C LYS A 199 20.28 11.88 -44.08
N ALA A 200 21.58 11.69 -44.02
CA ALA A 200 22.19 10.52 -43.38
C ALA A 200 22.24 10.70 -41.86
N GLU A 201 22.41 9.58 -41.15
CA GLU A 201 22.74 9.62 -39.72
C GLU A 201 24.02 10.45 -39.49
N GLY A 202 23.96 11.39 -38.55
CA GLY A 202 25.02 12.35 -38.24
C GLY A 202 24.87 13.74 -38.90
N ASP A 203 23.98 13.90 -39.88
CA ASP A 203 23.76 15.19 -40.55
C ASP A 203 23.00 16.18 -39.67
N ALA A 204 23.32 17.47 -39.81
CA ALA A 204 22.59 18.53 -39.11
C ALA A 204 21.18 18.71 -39.67
N CYS A 205 20.20 18.92 -38.80
CA CYS A 205 18.80 19.14 -39.14
C CYS A 205 18.19 20.27 -38.31
N GLU A 206 17.06 20.81 -38.75
CA GLU A 206 16.32 21.85 -38.03
C GLU A 206 14.84 21.49 -38.03
N VAL A 207 14.18 21.66 -36.89
CA VAL A 207 12.75 21.42 -36.73
C VAL A 207 12.12 22.55 -35.93
N THR A 208 10.95 23.02 -36.38
CA THR A 208 10.19 24.06 -35.68
C THR A 208 9.30 23.43 -34.64
N ILE A 209 9.54 23.77 -33.37
CA ILE A 209 8.79 23.26 -32.22
C ILE A 209 8.13 24.46 -31.55
N ASN A 210 6.80 24.46 -31.44
CA ASN A 210 6.03 25.55 -30.83
C ASN A 210 6.44 26.95 -31.35
N GLY A 211 6.65 27.07 -32.67
CA GLY A 211 7.03 28.32 -33.33
C GLY A 211 8.52 28.70 -33.26
N THR A 212 9.38 27.88 -32.63
CA THR A 212 10.82 28.12 -32.53
C THR A 212 11.61 27.09 -33.33
N THR A 213 12.41 27.54 -34.29
CA THR A 213 13.32 26.67 -35.07
C THR A 213 14.48 26.20 -34.20
N THR A 214 14.61 24.90 -34.00
CA THR A 214 15.64 24.29 -33.16
C THR A 214 16.56 23.42 -34.01
N LYS A 215 17.87 23.54 -33.81
CA LYS A 215 18.90 22.72 -34.48
C LYS A 215 19.04 21.36 -33.81
N GLY A 216 19.32 20.33 -34.61
CA GLY A 216 19.51 18.95 -34.17
C GLY A 216 20.40 18.16 -35.11
N THR A 217 20.46 16.86 -34.86
CA THR A 217 21.24 15.89 -35.66
C THR A 217 20.37 14.69 -36.03
N CYS A 218 20.43 14.28 -37.29
CA CYS A 218 19.72 13.11 -37.80
C CYS A 218 20.29 11.82 -37.16
N THR A 219 19.44 11.01 -36.53
CA THR A 219 19.82 9.78 -35.82
C THR A 219 18.88 8.64 -36.20
N GLN A 220 19.38 7.41 -36.29
CA GLN A 220 18.53 6.25 -36.58
C GLN A 220 17.67 5.87 -35.36
N ASP A 221 16.34 5.99 -35.45
CA ASP A 221 15.44 5.47 -34.42
C ASP A 221 15.00 4.04 -34.75
N GLN A 222 15.50 3.09 -33.97
CA GLN A 222 15.21 1.66 -34.10
C GLN A 222 13.75 1.31 -33.86
N ARG A 223 12.97 2.17 -33.17
CA ARG A 223 11.55 1.97 -32.90
C ARG A 223 10.65 2.47 -34.02
N ALA A 224 11.08 3.50 -34.75
CA ALA A 224 10.36 4.07 -35.89
C ALA A 224 10.82 3.51 -37.25
N ASN A 225 11.92 2.73 -37.27
CA ASN A 225 12.60 2.27 -38.47
C ASN A 225 12.88 3.41 -39.47
N ALA A 226 13.28 4.58 -38.96
CA ALA A 226 13.49 5.80 -39.74
C ALA A 226 14.58 6.68 -39.10
N VAL A 227 15.20 7.54 -39.91
CA VAL A 227 16.14 8.58 -39.45
C VAL A 227 15.34 9.80 -39.00
N VAL A 228 15.57 10.25 -37.76
CA VAL A 228 14.81 11.35 -37.12
C VAL A 228 15.73 12.48 -36.67
N CYS A 229 15.24 13.72 -36.75
CA CYS A 229 15.97 14.89 -36.29
C CYS A 229 15.95 15.01 -34.76
N MET A 230 17.08 14.70 -34.10
CA MET A 230 17.22 14.80 -32.65
C MET A 230 17.76 16.18 -32.26
N VAL A 231 16.90 17.02 -31.70
CA VAL A 231 17.27 18.36 -31.24
C VAL A 231 18.05 18.31 -29.92
N SER A 232 19.27 18.84 -29.92
CA SER A 232 20.09 18.99 -28.72
C SER A 232 19.54 20.16 -27.88
N GLY A 233 18.91 19.87 -26.74
CA GLY A 233 18.41 20.92 -25.84
C GLY A 233 17.14 20.62 -25.05
N ARG A 234 16.58 19.41 -25.08
CA ARG A 234 15.55 19.04 -24.09
C ARG A 234 16.21 18.86 -22.72
N PRO A 235 15.68 19.46 -21.63
CA PRO A 235 15.99 19.04 -20.28
C PRO A 235 15.30 17.69 -20.03
N GLY A 236 15.87 16.65 -20.63
CA GLY A 236 15.55 15.25 -20.39
C GLY A 236 16.83 14.56 -20.00
N GLY A 237 16.95 14.19 -18.72
CA GLY A 237 17.90 13.21 -18.24
C GLY A 237 19.36 13.54 -18.49
N GLN A 238 19.88 14.56 -17.79
CA GLN A 238 21.29 14.53 -17.42
C GLN A 238 21.48 13.34 -16.45
N PRO A 239 22.47 12.46 -16.62
CA PRO A 239 22.88 11.54 -15.57
C PRO A 239 23.33 12.42 -14.39
N GLY A 240 22.47 12.58 -13.39
CA GLY A 240 22.67 13.51 -12.27
C GLY A 240 21.54 14.52 -12.00
N GLY A 241 20.43 14.50 -12.75
CA GLY A 241 19.27 15.35 -12.42
C GLY A 241 18.58 14.93 -11.12
N GLN A 242 18.56 15.82 -10.12
CA GLN A 242 17.93 15.66 -8.80
C GLN A 242 16.57 14.91 -8.89
N PRO A 243 16.29 13.93 -8.00
CA PRO A 243 15.04 13.17 -8.06
C PRO A 243 13.82 14.08 -8.15
N GLY A 244 13.18 14.12 -9.33
CA GLY A 244 12.01 14.96 -9.53
C GLY A 244 10.79 14.32 -8.89
N GLY A 245 10.09 15.02 -8.00
CA GLY A 245 8.75 14.62 -7.58
C GLY A 245 7.80 14.60 -8.77
N GLY A 246 6.82 13.69 -8.77
CA GLY A 246 5.68 13.82 -9.66
C GLY A 246 4.96 15.11 -9.29
N GLY A 247 4.95 16.12 -10.17
CA GLY A 247 4.30 17.40 -9.87
C GLY A 247 2.84 17.22 -9.47
N ASP A 248 2.31 18.17 -8.70
CA ASP A 248 0.90 18.20 -8.35
C ASP A 248 0.03 18.31 -9.62
N LEU A 249 -0.64 17.21 -9.97
CA LEU A 249 -1.65 17.16 -11.03
C LEU A 249 -3.00 17.70 -10.55
N ILE A 250 -3.20 17.65 -9.23
CA ILE A 250 -4.31 18.26 -8.51
C ILE A 250 -3.67 19.16 -7.44
N PRO A 251 -3.76 20.50 -7.57
CA PRO A 251 -3.14 21.39 -6.60
C PRO A 251 -3.89 21.32 -5.26
N GLY A 252 -3.16 21.07 -4.17
CA GLY A 252 -3.73 21.05 -2.82
C GLY A 252 -4.69 19.90 -2.55
N ASP A 253 -5.32 19.94 -1.37
CA ASP A 253 -6.27 18.93 -0.93
C ASP A 253 -7.72 19.32 -1.27
N PRO A 254 -8.49 18.42 -1.92
CA PRO A 254 -9.93 18.65 -2.14
C PRO A 254 -10.71 18.82 -0.84
N VAL A 255 -11.83 19.54 -0.92
CA VAL A 255 -12.67 19.92 0.21
C VAL A 255 -13.26 18.72 0.96
N TYR A 256 -13.30 18.80 2.29
CA TYR A 256 -14.11 17.90 3.12
C TYR A 256 -15.55 18.36 3.19
N VAL A 257 -16.48 17.42 3.13
CA VAL A 257 -17.92 17.65 3.40
C VAL A 257 -18.44 16.58 4.38
N PRO A 258 -19.51 16.86 5.15
CA PRO A 258 -20.09 15.86 6.04
C PRO A 258 -20.88 14.81 5.25
N ALA A 259 -20.75 13.56 5.68
CA ALA A 259 -21.46 12.40 5.16
C ALA A 259 -21.88 11.46 6.29
N LYS A 260 -22.86 10.61 6.00
CA LYS A 260 -23.23 9.48 6.84
C LYS A 260 -22.57 8.21 6.30
N LEU A 261 -21.96 7.42 7.17
CA LEU A 261 -21.47 6.08 6.84
C LEU A 261 -22.33 5.03 7.54
N VAL A 262 -22.66 3.95 6.85
CA VAL A 262 -23.29 2.77 7.42
C VAL A 262 -22.41 1.54 7.17
N TYR A 263 -22.10 0.83 8.25
CA TYR A 263 -21.27 -0.38 8.22
C TYR A 263 -21.70 -1.35 9.33
N GLU A 264 -21.88 -2.62 8.98
CA GLU A 264 -22.35 -3.68 9.90
C GLU A 264 -23.61 -3.27 10.69
N GLY A 265 -24.56 -2.62 10.02
CA GLY A 265 -25.85 -2.20 10.59
C GLY A 265 -25.79 -0.96 11.51
N ARG A 266 -24.63 -0.30 11.64
CA ARG A 266 -24.46 0.89 12.48
C ARG A 266 -24.19 2.13 11.63
N ALA A 267 -24.59 3.30 12.11
CA ALA A 267 -24.41 4.57 11.43
C ALA A 267 -23.40 5.49 12.14
N TRP A 268 -22.51 6.11 11.36
CA TRP A 268 -21.65 7.21 11.76
C TRP A 268 -22.11 8.47 11.05
N HIS A 269 -22.41 9.52 11.80
CA HIS A 269 -22.88 10.79 11.27
C HIS A 269 -21.74 11.81 11.18
N ASP A 270 -21.92 12.80 10.32
CA ASP A 270 -21.00 13.93 10.10
C ASP A 270 -19.53 13.51 9.93
N VAL A 271 -19.32 12.36 9.30
CA VAL A 271 -17.99 11.91 8.93
C VAL A 271 -17.47 12.82 7.82
N GLY A 272 -16.27 13.34 8.00
CA GLY A 272 -15.57 14.06 6.95
C GLY A 272 -15.22 13.12 5.80
N ILE A 273 -15.80 13.35 4.64
CA ILE A 273 -15.41 12.70 3.39
C ILE A 273 -14.84 13.73 2.40
N ARG A 274 -13.77 13.35 1.71
CA ARG A 274 -13.23 14.10 0.57
C ARG A 274 -12.69 13.18 -0.50
N PHE A 275 -12.54 13.69 -1.72
CA PHE A 275 -11.68 13.07 -2.72
C PHE A 275 -10.21 13.21 -2.33
N LYS A 276 -9.37 12.26 -2.77
CA LYS A 276 -7.95 12.22 -2.36
C LYS A 276 -7.02 11.66 -3.42
N GLY A 277 -5.74 12.01 -3.32
CA GLY A 277 -4.68 11.49 -4.18
C GLY A 277 -4.36 12.42 -5.35
N ASN A 278 -3.24 12.14 -6.01
CA ASN A 278 -2.75 12.93 -7.13
C ASN A 278 -3.10 12.24 -8.46
N SER A 279 -2.29 11.27 -8.91
CA SER A 279 -2.53 10.53 -10.16
C SER A 279 -3.83 9.73 -10.18
N SER A 280 -4.17 9.03 -9.09
CA SER A 280 -5.39 8.22 -9.00
C SER A 280 -6.67 9.06 -9.09
N LEU A 281 -6.67 10.24 -8.48
CA LEU A 281 -7.76 11.21 -8.56
C LEU A 281 -7.80 11.88 -9.94
N SER A 282 -6.66 12.39 -10.43
CA SER A 282 -6.56 13.08 -11.72
C SER A 282 -7.02 12.17 -12.87
N SER A 283 -6.63 10.90 -12.84
CA SER A 283 -7.02 9.92 -13.85
C SER A 283 -8.53 9.65 -13.83
N ALA A 284 -9.10 9.35 -12.65
CA ALA A 284 -10.54 9.10 -12.53
C ALA A 284 -11.35 10.34 -12.95
N TRP A 285 -10.94 11.53 -12.50
CA TRP A 285 -11.61 12.79 -12.79
C TRP A 285 -11.61 13.13 -14.29
N LYS A 286 -10.44 13.10 -14.93
CA LYS A 286 -10.30 13.40 -16.37
C LYS A 286 -11.00 12.36 -17.24
N GLY A 287 -11.00 11.10 -16.81
CA GLY A 287 -11.69 10.01 -17.50
C GLY A 287 -13.21 10.00 -17.31
N GLY A 288 -13.75 10.81 -16.40
CA GLY A 288 -15.18 10.83 -16.10
C GLY A 288 -15.66 9.57 -15.37
N SER A 289 -14.76 8.93 -14.61
CA SER A 289 -15.08 7.75 -13.79
C SER A 289 -15.44 8.18 -12.38
N TYR A 290 -16.59 7.74 -11.88
CA TYR A 290 -17.03 7.92 -10.50
C TYR A 290 -16.34 6.96 -9.53
N LYS A 291 -15.54 5.99 -10.03
CA LYS A 291 -14.66 5.18 -9.18
C LYS A 291 -13.46 6.01 -8.71
N ILE A 292 -13.77 6.99 -7.87
CA ILE A 292 -12.86 8.02 -7.35
C ILE A 292 -12.39 7.62 -5.95
N PRO A 293 -11.11 7.83 -5.61
CA PRO A 293 -10.59 7.59 -4.26
C PRO A 293 -11.16 8.54 -3.20
N PHE A 294 -11.45 8.00 -2.00
CA PHE A 294 -11.92 8.80 -0.86
C PHE A 294 -10.96 8.76 0.34
N ARG A 295 -10.98 9.82 1.15
CA ARG A 295 -10.43 9.82 2.51
C ARG A 295 -11.56 10.13 3.48
N LEU A 296 -11.61 9.37 4.56
CA LEU A 296 -12.58 9.49 5.64
C LEU A 296 -11.88 10.00 6.90
N ASN A 297 -12.54 10.91 7.62
CA ASN A 297 -12.09 11.43 8.90
C ASN A 297 -13.29 11.54 9.84
N MET A 298 -13.32 10.71 10.88
CA MET A 298 -14.51 10.44 11.69
C MET A 298 -14.93 11.61 12.57
N ASP A 299 -14.01 12.51 12.92
CA ASP A 299 -14.24 13.67 13.78
C ASP A 299 -13.89 15.00 13.10
N LYS A 300 -13.85 15.03 11.76
CA LYS A 300 -13.46 16.24 10.99
C LYS A 300 -14.29 17.48 11.34
N PHE A 301 -15.56 17.30 11.67
CA PHE A 301 -16.52 18.37 11.95
C PHE A 301 -16.87 18.45 13.44
N GLU A 302 -16.04 17.93 14.35
CA GLU A 302 -16.34 17.93 15.78
C GLU A 302 -16.45 19.33 16.42
N ASP A 303 -15.79 20.34 15.82
CA ASP A 303 -15.92 21.73 16.25
C ASP A 303 -17.28 22.33 15.89
N ASP A 304 -17.88 21.89 14.77
CA ASP A 304 -19.20 22.33 14.29
C ASP A 304 -20.33 21.49 14.91
N ASN A 305 -20.07 20.19 15.11
CA ASN A 305 -20.99 19.25 15.75
C ASN A 305 -20.29 18.54 16.94
N PRO A 306 -20.49 19.02 18.18
CA PRO A 306 -19.85 18.44 19.35
C PRO A 306 -20.32 17.02 19.70
N ASP A 307 -21.43 16.53 19.12
CA ASP A 307 -21.94 15.17 19.36
C ASP A 307 -21.01 14.10 18.77
N ILE A 308 -20.19 14.45 17.77
CA ILE A 308 -19.20 13.57 17.16
C ILE A 308 -17.78 13.79 17.71
N LYS A 309 -17.66 14.45 18.87
CA LYS A 309 -16.36 14.76 19.47
C LYS A 309 -15.54 13.49 19.69
N ASN A 310 -14.36 13.45 19.06
CA ASN A 310 -13.47 12.30 19.00
C ASN A 310 -14.14 11.01 18.53
N GLN A 311 -15.14 11.11 17.65
CA GLN A 311 -15.78 9.94 17.04
C GLN A 311 -14.73 9.06 16.36
N ARG A 312 -14.88 7.74 16.50
CA ARG A 312 -14.05 6.72 15.88
C ARG A 312 -14.90 5.80 15.02
N PHE A 313 -14.27 5.12 14.08
CA PHE A 313 -14.81 3.97 13.38
C PHE A 313 -14.08 2.76 13.91
N TYR A 314 -14.64 2.08 14.91
CA TYR A 314 -14.00 0.92 15.57
C TYR A 314 -12.56 1.21 16.01
N GLY A 315 -12.35 2.36 16.68
CA GLY A 315 -11.04 2.82 17.15
C GLY A 315 -10.18 3.54 16.10
N PHE A 316 -10.57 3.57 14.82
CA PHE A 316 -9.86 4.30 13.78
C PHE A 316 -10.42 5.72 13.59
N LYS A 317 -9.54 6.74 13.58
CA LYS A 317 -9.93 8.14 13.33
C LYS A 317 -10.00 8.46 11.83
N LYS A 318 -9.05 7.95 11.05
CA LYS A 318 -8.96 8.18 9.61
C LYS A 318 -8.83 6.86 8.87
N LEU A 319 -9.45 6.80 7.70
CA LEU A 319 -9.38 5.66 6.80
C LEU A 319 -9.32 6.14 5.35
N VAL A 320 -8.77 5.30 4.48
CA VAL A 320 -8.51 5.65 3.09
C VAL A 320 -9.12 4.60 2.18
N LEU A 321 -9.92 5.02 1.20
CA LEU A 321 -10.49 4.15 0.18
C LEU A 321 -9.73 4.33 -1.14
N ASN A 322 -8.87 3.38 -1.46
CA ASN A 322 -8.13 3.30 -2.73
C ASN A 322 -9.01 2.69 -3.82
N ASN A 323 -9.04 3.34 -4.99
CA ASN A 323 -9.94 3.00 -6.09
C ASN A 323 -9.39 1.94 -7.05
N GLY A 324 -8.21 1.37 -6.76
CA GLY A 324 -7.54 0.39 -7.63
C GLY A 324 -6.90 0.99 -8.88
N PHE A 325 -6.55 2.28 -8.85
CA PHE A 325 -5.88 2.94 -9.96
C PHE A 325 -4.62 2.19 -10.43
N SER A 326 -4.45 2.06 -11.75
CA SER A 326 -3.32 1.39 -12.42
C SER A 326 -3.17 -0.11 -12.10
N ASP A 327 -4.24 -0.75 -11.63
CA ASP A 327 -4.23 -2.16 -11.25
C ASP A 327 -5.46 -2.92 -11.78
N ASP A 328 -5.32 -3.55 -12.94
CA ASP A 328 -6.37 -4.44 -13.49
C ASP A 328 -6.66 -5.67 -12.60
N SER A 329 -5.80 -5.99 -11.63
CA SER A 329 -6.07 -7.07 -10.68
C SER A 329 -6.90 -6.61 -9.48
N LEU A 330 -6.85 -5.32 -9.15
CA LEU A 330 -7.33 -4.71 -7.90
C LEU A 330 -6.73 -5.33 -6.61
N MET A 331 -5.72 -6.20 -6.70
CA MET A 331 -5.16 -6.95 -5.58
C MET A 331 -3.82 -6.40 -5.06
N ARG A 332 -3.14 -5.52 -5.82
CA ARG A 332 -1.75 -5.16 -5.54
C ARG A 332 -1.55 -4.46 -4.21
N ASP A 333 -2.50 -3.62 -3.78
CA ASP A 333 -2.46 -3.00 -2.46
C ASP A 333 -2.42 -4.05 -1.33
N LEU A 334 -3.27 -5.09 -1.41
CA LEU A 334 -3.29 -6.16 -0.40
C LEU A 334 -2.04 -7.03 -0.49
N ILE A 335 -1.69 -7.52 -1.68
CA ILE A 335 -0.56 -8.44 -1.84
C ILE A 335 0.77 -7.75 -1.50
N GLY A 336 0.96 -6.51 -1.92
CA GLY A 336 2.13 -5.71 -1.58
C GLY A 336 2.27 -5.51 -0.07
N ARG A 337 1.16 -5.18 0.62
CA ARG A 337 1.12 -5.14 2.08
C ARG A 337 1.52 -6.48 2.69
N GLU A 338 0.88 -7.59 2.32
CA GLU A 338 1.17 -8.91 2.90
C GLU A 338 2.65 -9.29 2.77
N LEU A 339 3.26 -9.00 1.61
CA LEU A 339 4.68 -9.25 1.37
C LEU A 339 5.61 -8.39 2.24
N PHE A 340 5.33 -7.09 2.38
CA PHE A 340 6.11 -6.24 3.27
C PHE A 340 5.94 -6.61 4.75
N ALA A 341 4.72 -6.96 5.17
CA ALA A 341 4.48 -7.45 6.53
C ALA A 341 5.26 -8.75 6.79
N ALA A 342 5.25 -9.69 5.84
CA ALA A 342 6.03 -10.93 5.93
C ALA A 342 7.55 -10.68 5.96
N ALA A 343 8.02 -9.58 5.35
CA ALA A 343 9.41 -9.16 5.41
C ALA A 343 9.80 -8.49 6.75
N GLY A 344 8.84 -8.23 7.64
CA GLY A 344 9.05 -7.52 8.92
C GLY A 344 9.05 -5.99 8.77
N VAL A 345 8.47 -5.46 7.70
CA VAL A 345 8.35 -4.03 7.45
C VAL A 345 6.99 -3.54 7.94
N PRO A 346 6.92 -2.43 8.72
CA PRO A 346 5.67 -1.78 9.07
C PRO A 346 4.98 -1.22 7.83
N VAL A 347 3.67 -1.38 7.77
CA VAL A 347 2.82 -0.87 6.68
C VAL A 347 1.37 -0.83 7.17
N ALA A 348 0.48 -0.12 6.48
CA ALA A 348 -0.95 -0.06 6.77
C ALA A 348 -1.67 -1.38 6.47
N ARG A 349 -2.64 -1.78 7.32
CA ARG A 349 -3.58 -2.87 6.99
C ARG A 349 -4.45 -2.51 5.78
N VAL A 350 -4.86 -3.54 5.04
CA VAL A 350 -5.70 -3.43 3.84
C VAL A 350 -6.81 -4.47 3.89
N ALA A 351 -8.02 -4.11 3.48
CA ALA A 351 -9.13 -5.04 3.25
C ALA A 351 -10.02 -4.56 2.08
N PHE A 352 -10.79 -5.47 1.48
CA PHE A 352 -11.65 -5.14 0.35
C PHE A 352 -13.03 -4.69 0.79
N TYR A 353 -13.48 -3.57 0.22
CA TYR A 353 -14.78 -2.96 0.50
C TYR A 353 -15.54 -2.74 -0.80
N ARG A 354 -16.77 -3.23 -0.85
CA ARG A 354 -17.77 -2.75 -1.80
C ARG A 354 -18.28 -1.41 -1.30
N VAL A 355 -18.03 -0.36 -2.06
CA VAL A 355 -18.42 1.00 -1.69
C VAL A 355 -19.70 1.35 -2.43
N TYR A 356 -20.74 1.68 -1.67
CA TYR A 356 -21.98 2.22 -2.18
C TYR A 356 -22.10 3.68 -1.79
N VAL A 357 -22.46 4.55 -2.74
CA VAL A 357 -22.62 5.98 -2.47
C VAL A 357 -24.01 6.42 -2.95
N ASP A 358 -24.74 7.07 -2.06
CA ASP A 358 -25.91 7.87 -2.39
C ASP A 358 -25.52 9.34 -2.31
N HIS A 359 -25.60 10.04 -3.45
CA HIS A 359 -25.33 11.46 -3.56
C HIS A 359 -26.58 12.28 -3.92
N GLY A 360 -27.77 11.78 -3.56
CA GLY A 360 -29.07 12.40 -3.82
C GLY A 360 -29.87 11.78 -4.97
N GLU A 361 -29.32 10.74 -5.61
CA GLU A 361 -29.96 10.01 -6.74
C GLU A 361 -30.21 8.53 -6.39
N GLY A 362 -30.11 8.18 -5.11
CA GLY A 362 -30.16 6.82 -4.61
C GLY A 362 -28.80 6.15 -4.60
N SER A 363 -28.68 5.09 -3.79
CA SER A 363 -27.43 4.34 -3.61
C SER A 363 -26.97 3.67 -4.91
N LYS A 364 -25.69 3.92 -5.28
CA LYS A 364 -25.02 3.32 -6.44
C LYS A 364 -23.75 2.59 -5.99
N TYR A 365 -23.48 1.45 -6.61
CA TYR A 365 -22.21 0.75 -6.41
C TYR A 365 -21.08 1.49 -7.12
N PHE A 366 -20.15 2.07 -6.35
CA PHE A 366 -19.00 2.80 -6.88
C PHE A 366 -17.82 1.87 -7.24
N GLY A 367 -17.92 0.59 -6.89
CA GLY A 367 -16.97 -0.45 -7.22
C GLY A 367 -16.29 -1.07 -5.99
N LEU A 368 -15.33 -1.95 -6.26
CA LEU A 368 -14.49 -2.56 -5.23
C LEU A 368 -13.30 -1.65 -4.93
N TYR A 369 -13.10 -1.36 -3.65
CA TYR A 369 -12.03 -0.53 -3.13
C TYR A 369 -11.14 -1.33 -2.19
N ALA A 370 -9.87 -0.95 -2.12
CA ALA A 370 -9.01 -1.30 -1.00
C ALA A 370 -9.20 -0.24 0.10
N LEU A 371 -9.78 -0.63 1.23
CA LEU A 371 -9.73 0.17 2.45
C LEU A 371 -8.34 0.01 3.07
N VAL A 372 -7.64 1.12 3.25
CA VAL A 372 -6.28 1.19 3.78
C VAL A 372 -6.30 1.95 5.10
N GLU A 373 -5.66 1.37 6.11
CA GLU A 373 -5.39 2.01 7.40
C GLU A 373 -4.58 3.30 7.18
N ASP A 374 -4.96 4.40 7.84
CA ASP A 374 -4.11 5.59 7.84
C ASP A 374 -2.90 5.34 8.76
N PRO A 375 -1.66 5.66 8.35
CA PRO A 375 -0.50 5.54 9.23
C PRO A 375 -0.57 6.65 10.28
N ASP A 376 -1.35 6.45 11.34
CA ASP A 376 -1.54 7.39 12.43
C ASP A 376 -1.52 6.69 13.80
N GLY A 377 -2.07 7.33 14.84
CA GLY A 377 -2.01 6.88 16.23
C GLY A 377 -2.28 5.38 16.43
N PRO A 378 -3.44 4.86 16.01
CA PRO A 378 -3.76 3.43 15.98
C PRO A 378 -2.64 2.53 15.44
N MET A 379 -2.19 2.77 14.21
CA MET A 379 -1.16 1.95 13.58
C MET A 379 0.16 2.00 14.33
N LEU A 380 0.55 3.20 14.77
CA LEU A 380 1.80 3.41 15.50
C LEU A 380 1.77 2.68 16.85
N LYS A 381 0.67 2.82 17.61
CA LYS A 381 0.46 2.10 18.86
C LYS A 381 0.50 0.59 18.65
N GLU A 382 -0.14 0.08 17.60
CA GLU A 382 -0.18 -1.36 17.35
C GLU A 382 1.19 -1.94 16.96
N GLN A 383 1.89 -1.30 16.02
CA GLN A 383 3.11 -1.85 15.43
C GLN A 383 4.40 -1.46 16.17
N PHE A 384 4.38 -0.39 16.96
CA PHE A 384 5.54 0.13 17.68
C PHE A 384 5.33 0.22 19.20
N LYS A 385 4.11 -0.05 19.69
CA LYS A 385 3.72 0.05 21.11
C LYS A 385 3.78 1.47 21.68
N ASN A 386 4.10 2.46 20.84
CA ASN A 386 4.11 3.87 21.15
C ASN A 386 3.72 4.67 19.90
N HIS A 387 2.92 5.73 20.07
CA HIS A 387 2.44 6.59 19.00
C HIS A 387 2.77 8.07 19.19
N LYS A 388 3.65 8.40 20.15
CA LYS A 388 3.95 9.79 20.54
C LYS A 388 5.11 10.43 19.77
N GLY A 389 5.88 9.64 19.05
CA GLY A 389 6.97 10.12 18.20
C GLY A 389 6.49 10.97 17.02
N ASN A 390 7.44 11.69 16.40
CA ASN A 390 7.19 12.40 15.15
C ASN A 390 7.02 11.41 14.00
N LEU A 391 5.91 11.56 13.27
CA LEU A 391 5.64 10.85 12.03
C LEU A 391 5.68 11.85 10.88
N TYR A 392 6.46 11.54 9.86
CA TYR A 392 6.60 12.34 8.65
C TYR A 392 6.08 11.54 7.46
N LYS A 393 5.41 12.22 6.52
CA LYS A 393 5.15 11.73 5.16
C LYS A 393 5.95 12.61 4.20
N PRO A 394 7.22 12.26 3.92
CA PRO A 394 8.03 13.07 3.04
C PRO A 394 7.43 13.13 1.62
N ASP A 395 7.46 14.32 1.03
CA ASP A 395 7.10 14.56 -0.37
C ASP A 395 8.01 15.63 -0.96
N GLY A 396 8.07 15.78 -2.28
CA GLY A 396 8.96 16.75 -2.92
C GLY A 396 10.44 16.39 -2.88
N THR A 397 11.32 17.37 -3.03
CA THR A 397 12.77 17.13 -3.20
C THR A 397 13.47 16.65 -1.92
N GLY A 398 13.01 17.09 -0.75
CA GLY A 398 13.52 16.68 0.56
C GLY A 398 13.29 15.20 0.83
N ALA A 399 12.27 14.59 0.22
CA ALA A 399 11.98 13.16 0.34
C ALA A 399 13.04 12.25 -0.34
N ALA A 400 14.02 12.80 -1.06
CA ALA A 400 15.21 12.06 -1.47
C ALA A 400 16.20 11.82 -0.32
N LEU A 401 16.05 12.55 0.80
CA LEU A 401 16.96 12.55 1.96
C LEU A 401 18.39 13.03 1.65
N ALA A 402 18.57 13.70 0.50
CA ALA A 402 19.83 14.35 0.12
C ALA A 402 20.10 15.63 0.92
N SER A 403 19.06 16.43 1.15
CA SER A 403 19.12 17.65 1.94
C SER A 403 17.82 17.84 2.71
N PHE A 404 17.90 18.51 3.86
CA PHE A 404 16.71 18.84 4.64
C PHE A 404 15.94 19.99 3.99
N VAL A 405 14.68 19.73 3.66
CA VAL A 405 13.69 20.72 3.23
C VAL A 405 12.50 20.55 4.18
N GLN A 406 12.20 21.60 4.96
CA GLN A 406 11.23 21.47 6.05
C GLN A 406 9.81 21.21 5.54
N ASP A 407 9.39 21.95 4.51
CA ASP A 407 8.04 21.86 3.94
C ASP A 407 7.78 20.49 3.31
N ASP A 408 8.84 19.85 2.81
CA ASP A 408 8.84 18.50 2.23
C ASP A 408 8.78 17.41 3.32
N MET A 409 9.12 17.73 4.58
CA MET A 409 9.03 16.82 5.72
C MET A 409 7.70 17.00 6.46
N VAL A 410 6.60 16.75 5.74
CA VAL A 410 5.24 16.98 6.23
C VAL A 410 4.95 16.10 7.44
N LYS A 411 4.73 16.73 8.61
CA LYS A 411 4.32 16.03 9.83
C LYS A 411 2.89 15.49 9.73
N LYS A 412 2.67 14.36 10.40
CA LYS A 412 1.39 13.64 10.53
C LYS A 412 1.03 13.34 11.98
N THR A 413 1.96 13.60 12.89
CA THR A 413 1.79 13.69 14.34
C THR A 413 2.61 14.89 14.82
N ASN A 414 2.27 15.43 16.00
CA ASN A 414 2.97 16.56 16.60
C ASN A 414 3.08 17.76 15.64
N GLU A 415 2.00 18.03 14.90
CA GLU A 415 1.97 19.01 13.79
C GLU A 415 2.22 20.45 14.26
N ASP A 416 1.82 20.77 15.50
CA ASP A 416 2.05 22.08 16.13
C ASP A 416 3.46 22.23 16.72
N GLU A 417 4.22 21.13 16.83
CA GLU A 417 5.57 21.16 17.40
C GLU A 417 6.61 21.45 16.32
N ALA A 418 7.34 22.55 16.47
CA ALA A 418 8.38 22.97 15.53
C ALA A 418 9.71 22.20 15.70
N ASP A 419 9.65 20.87 15.77
CA ASP A 419 10.81 19.98 15.95
C ASP A 419 10.98 19.00 14.78
N TRP A 420 12.13 19.07 14.11
CA TRP A 420 12.57 18.16 13.05
C TRP A 420 13.97 17.61 13.35
N SER A 421 14.40 17.65 14.62
CA SER A 421 15.74 17.24 15.04
C SER A 421 16.06 15.81 14.61
N ASP A 422 15.10 14.89 14.69
CA ASP A 422 15.23 13.50 14.26
C ASP A 422 15.66 13.37 12.79
N VAL A 423 14.86 13.89 11.86
CA VAL A 423 15.13 13.80 10.42
C VAL A 423 16.34 14.64 10.00
N LYS A 424 16.59 15.76 10.69
CA LYS A 424 17.82 16.55 10.50
C LYS A 424 19.06 15.74 10.90
N ALA A 425 19.01 15.00 12.00
CA ALA A 425 20.12 14.15 12.45
C ALA A 425 20.39 13.01 11.45
N LEU A 426 19.34 12.38 10.92
CA LEU A 426 19.48 11.37 9.87
C LEU A 426 20.16 11.94 8.62
N ILE A 427 19.63 13.04 8.07
CA ILE A 427 20.18 13.64 6.85
C ILE A 427 21.63 14.11 7.09
N ALA A 428 21.92 14.72 8.24
CA ALA A 428 23.29 15.12 8.58
C ALA A 428 24.25 13.91 8.66
N HIS A 429 23.82 12.79 9.24
CA HIS A 429 24.64 11.57 9.32
C HIS A 429 24.87 10.93 7.95
N LEU A 430 23.89 11.00 7.04
CA LEU A 430 24.07 10.54 5.65
C LEU A 430 25.14 11.34 4.90
N GLN A 431 25.34 12.62 5.26
CA GLN A 431 26.37 13.50 4.69
C GLN A 431 27.72 13.45 5.41
N ALA A 432 27.83 12.69 6.51
CA ALA A 432 29.06 12.58 7.28
C ALA A 432 30.16 11.81 6.52
N ASP A 433 31.41 11.98 6.97
CA ASP A 433 32.54 11.21 6.45
C ASP A 433 32.33 9.71 6.69
N ARG A 434 32.70 8.91 5.67
CA ARG A 434 32.53 7.45 5.64
C ARG A 434 33.87 6.73 5.51
N SER A 435 35.00 7.41 5.71
CA SER A 435 36.33 6.80 5.63
C SER A 435 36.52 5.70 6.68
N ASP A 436 35.94 5.86 7.88
CA ASP A 436 35.72 4.81 8.86
C ASP A 436 34.30 4.25 8.74
N ALA A 437 34.14 3.27 7.85
CA ALA A 437 32.84 2.64 7.60
C ALA A 437 32.23 2.03 8.87
N ALA A 438 33.03 1.46 9.77
CA ALA A 438 32.52 0.83 10.99
C ALA A 438 31.94 1.87 11.96
N ALA A 439 32.64 2.99 12.17
CA ALA A 439 32.12 4.09 12.97
C ALA A 439 30.87 4.72 12.35
N TRP A 440 30.86 4.91 11.02
CA TRP A 440 29.70 5.45 10.31
C TRP A 440 28.47 4.55 10.46
N ARG A 441 28.63 3.21 10.32
CA ARG A 441 27.55 2.24 10.54
C ARG A 441 26.96 2.34 11.94
N GLN A 442 27.82 2.31 12.96
CA GLN A 442 27.38 2.41 14.36
C GLN A 442 26.66 3.73 14.66
N GLY A 443 27.04 4.83 14.01
CA GLY A 443 26.34 6.10 14.12
C GLY A 443 24.95 6.05 13.46
N LEU A 444 24.86 5.48 12.25
CA LEU A 444 23.61 5.39 11.51
C LEU A 444 22.60 4.50 12.24
N GLU A 445 23.04 3.34 12.76
CA GLU A 445 22.18 2.37 13.46
C GLU A 445 21.60 2.88 14.77
N LYS A 446 22.13 3.97 15.33
CA LYS A 446 21.55 4.69 16.49
C LYS A 446 20.42 5.63 16.09
N ILE A 447 20.44 6.15 14.85
CA ILE A 447 19.50 7.16 14.36
C ILE A 447 18.42 6.53 13.48
N PHE A 448 18.74 5.45 12.77
CA PHE A 448 17.86 4.81 11.79
C PHE A 448 17.90 3.29 11.89
N ASN A 449 16.74 2.66 11.75
CA ASN A 449 16.63 1.21 11.70
C ASN A 449 17.03 0.68 10.31
N VAL A 450 18.34 0.50 10.12
CA VAL A 450 18.93 0.02 8.86
C VAL A 450 18.39 -1.36 8.48
N ASP A 451 18.25 -2.29 9.44
CA ASP A 451 17.78 -3.64 9.18
C ASP A 451 16.41 -3.67 8.50
N ARG A 452 15.46 -2.89 9.04
CA ARG A 452 14.11 -2.75 8.50
C ARG A 452 14.11 -2.15 7.10
N PHE A 453 14.98 -1.18 6.83
CA PHE A 453 15.12 -0.60 5.50
C PHE A 453 15.72 -1.59 4.49
N LEU A 454 16.72 -2.38 4.89
CA LEU A 454 17.31 -3.43 4.03
C LEU A 454 16.28 -4.51 3.69
N ARG A 455 15.42 -4.89 4.65
CA ARG A 455 14.26 -5.78 4.40
C ARG A 455 13.29 -5.16 3.39
N TRP A 456 12.96 -3.89 3.58
CA TRP A 456 12.07 -3.16 2.68
C TRP A 456 12.61 -3.14 1.24
N ILE A 457 13.84 -2.69 1.02
CA ILE A 457 14.37 -2.58 -0.34
C ILE A 457 14.56 -3.94 -1.01
N ALA A 458 14.92 -4.99 -0.26
CA ALA A 458 14.99 -6.36 -0.79
C ALA A 458 13.63 -6.83 -1.33
N MET A 459 12.56 -6.65 -0.55
CA MET A 459 11.20 -7.00 -0.98
C MET A 459 10.69 -6.09 -2.11
N ALA A 460 10.94 -4.78 -2.02
CA ALA A 460 10.58 -3.81 -3.05
C ALA A 460 11.21 -4.15 -4.41
N ASN A 461 12.48 -4.54 -4.44
CA ASN A 461 13.16 -4.96 -5.66
C ASN A 461 12.66 -6.31 -6.21
N LEU A 462 12.27 -7.25 -5.35
CA LEU A 462 11.61 -8.49 -5.81
C LEU A 462 10.29 -8.18 -6.49
N MET A 463 9.47 -7.32 -5.88
CA MET A 463 8.18 -6.90 -6.42
C MET A 463 8.27 -5.95 -7.63
N VAL A 464 9.41 -5.30 -7.86
CA VAL A 464 9.54 -4.18 -8.83
C VAL A 464 8.65 -3.01 -8.42
N HIS A 465 8.80 -2.57 -7.17
CA HIS A 465 8.12 -1.38 -6.67
C HIS A 465 8.82 -0.13 -7.22
N TRP A 466 8.29 0.42 -8.31
CA TRP A 466 8.93 1.55 -9.00
C TRP A 466 8.52 2.90 -8.41
N ASP A 467 7.32 2.98 -7.83
CA ASP A 467 6.72 4.24 -7.39
C ASP A 467 7.12 4.60 -5.96
N THR A 468 8.41 4.53 -5.65
CA THR A 468 8.90 4.67 -4.28
C THR A 468 10.35 5.14 -4.23
N TYR A 469 10.85 5.37 -3.01
CA TYR A 469 12.21 5.84 -2.73
C TYR A 469 13.28 5.05 -3.53
N GLY A 470 14.23 5.77 -4.13
CA GLY A 470 15.23 5.20 -5.05
C GLY A 470 14.84 5.34 -6.53
N SER A 471 13.59 5.67 -6.82
CA SER A 471 13.10 6.03 -8.17
C SER A 471 12.17 7.25 -8.15
N MET A 472 11.34 7.37 -7.11
CA MET A 472 10.40 8.46 -6.85
C MET A 472 10.57 9.01 -5.43
N THR A 473 10.19 10.26 -5.21
CA THR A 473 10.34 10.97 -3.93
C THR A 473 9.07 10.94 -3.08
N HIS A 474 8.43 9.78 -2.96
CA HIS A 474 7.18 9.61 -2.18
C HIS A 474 6.93 8.14 -1.81
N ASN A 475 5.74 7.86 -1.27
CA ASN A 475 5.23 6.53 -0.91
C ASN A 475 5.99 5.82 0.24
N TYR A 476 6.39 6.62 1.23
CA TYR A 476 6.87 6.11 2.51
C TYR A 476 6.57 7.11 3.64
N TYR A 477 6.65 6.64 4.88
CA TYR A 477 6.65 7.48 6.08
C TYR A 477 7.92 7.19 6.90
N LEU A 478 8.33 8.18 7.69
CA LEU A 478 9.40 8.08 8.67
C LEU A 478 8.80 8.29 10.06
N TYR A 479 9.02 7.35 10.96
CA TYR A 479 8.55 7.45 12.35
C TYR A 479 9.73 7.46 13.32
N ALA A 480 9.91 8.54 14.08
CA ALA A 480 10.89 8.60 15.15
C ALA A 480 10.33 7.87 16.38
N ASP A 481 10.64 6.59 16.54
CA ASP A 481 9.99 5.71 17.52
C ASP A 481 10.52 5.92 18.95
N PRO A 482 9.73 6.47 19.89
CA PRO A 482 10.19 6.69 21.26
C PRO A 482 10.43 5.37 22.03
N GLY A 483 9.82 4.26 21.59
CA GLY A 483 10.08 2.93 22.14
C GLY A 483 11.47 2.38 21.77
N ASP A 484 12.13 2.99 20.78
CA ASP A 484 13.43 2.60 20.26
C ASP A 484 14.42 3.78 20.27
N ASN A 485 14.40 4.58 21.36
CA ASN A 485 15.27 5.74 21.57
C ASN A 485 15.17 6.80 20.45
N ASN A 486 13.98 7.03 19.90
CA ASN A 486 13.70 7.89 18.74
C ASN A 486 14.41 7.47 17.45
N ARG A 487 14.89 6.23 17.38
CA ARG A 487 15.45 5.68 16.14
C ARG A 487 14.37 5.67 15.06
N ILE A 488 14.67 6.31 13.93
CA ILE A 488 13.76 6.45 12.80
C ILE A 488 13.48 5.08 12.17
N GLN A 489 12.20 4.82 11.97
CA GLN A 489 11.65 3.61 11.40
C GLN A 489 11.06 3.90 10.02
N TRP A 490 11.32 3.02 9.06
CA TRP A 490 10.73 3.07 7.74
C TRP A 490 9.34 2.42 7.74
N ILE A 491 8.34 3.11 7.18
CA ILE A 491 6.99 2.57 6.96
C ILE A 491 6.67 2.67 5.46
N SER A 492 6.31 1.56 4.83
CA SER A 492 5.99 1.57 3.40
C SER A 492 4.53 1.97 3.15
N TRP A 493 4.27 2.65 2.04
CA TRP A 493 2.95 3.16 1.65
C TRP A 493 2.70 3.00 0.16
N ASP A 494 1.43 3.03 -0.25
CA ASP A 494 0.89 3.00 -1.63
C ASP A 494 1.44 1.86 -2.50
N HIS A 495 0.74 0.73 -2.55
CA HIS A 495 1.26 -0.51 -3.15
C HIS A 495 0.55 -0.94 -4.42
N ASN A 496 -0.41 -0.15 -4.91
CA ASN A 496 -1.14 -0.42 -6.15
C ASN A 496 -0.22 -0.58 -7.39
N MET A 497 0.98 0.01 -7.38
CA MET A 497 1.92 -0.02 -8.51
C MET A 497 3.13 -0.94 -8.31
N VAL A 498 3.05 -1.91 -7.39
CA VAL A 498 4.00 -3.03 -7.35
C VAL A 498 3.70 -4.06 -8.45
N MET A 499 4.67 -4.87 -8.84
CA MET A 499 4.47 -5.99 -9.78
C MET A 499 3.81 -5.59 -11.11
N MET A 500 4.10 -4.36 -11.56
CA MET A 500 3.74 -3.93 -12.89
C MET A 500 4.70 -4.57 -13.90
N ASN A 501 4.18 -4.93 -15.08
CA ASN A 501 4.99 -5.46 -16.17
C ASN A 501 5.79 -4.32 -16.82
N MET A 502 6.81 -3.83 -16.10
CA MET A 502 7.74 -2.82 -16.56
C MET A 502 8.85 -3.52 -17.33
N GLY A 503 8.62 -3.86 -18.59
CA GLY A 503 9.61 -4.56 -19.41
C GLY A 503 10.94 -3.79 -19.44
N GLY A 504 11.93 -4.19 -18.63
CA GLY A 504 13.34 -3.76 -18.67
C GLY A 504 13.68 -2.26 -18.54
N GLY A 505 12.71 -1.36 -18.65
CA GLY A 505 12.90 0.08 -18.62
C GLY A 505 11.60 0.83 -18.91
N GLY A 506 11.03 1.50 -17.91
CA GLY A 506 9.91 2.44 -18.09
C GLY A 506 8.59 2.02 -17.43
N GLY A 507 8.44 2.38 -16.16
CA GLY A 507 7.17 2.85 -15.62
C GLY A 507 6.74 4.19 -16.18
N GLY A 508 5.56 4.64 -15.76
CA GLY A 508 4.92 5.86 -16.24
C GLY A 508 5.91 7.03 -16.31
N GLY A 509 6.08 7.60 -17.51
CA GLY A 509 7.03 8.69 -17.74
C GLY A 509 8.49 8.27 -18.01
N GLY A 510 8.77 6.99 -18.28
CA GLY A 510 10.12 6.51 -18.67
C GLY A 510 11.07 6.24 -17.50
N ARG A 511 10.58 6.27 -16.26
CA ARG A 511 11.36 5.96 -15.05
C ARG A 511 11.36 4.47 -14.76
N SER A 512 12.39 3.92 -14.16
CA SER A 512 12.47 2.48 -13.87
C SER A 512 12.55 2.22 -12.37
N ALA A 513 12.03 1.09 -11.91
CA ALA A 513 12.30 0.63 -10.56
C ALA A 513 13.81 0.48 -10.34
N THR A 514 14.22 0.53 -9.08
CA THR A 514 15.54 0.09 -8.67
C THR A 514 15.73 -1.40 -9.01
N GLN A 515 16.93 -1.76 -9.48
CA GLN A 515 17.26 -3.14 -9.83
C GLN A 515 17.82 -3.91 -8.62
N LEU A 516 17.80 -5.25 -8.63
CA LEU A 516 18.27 -6.08 -7.51
C LEU A 516 19.71 -5.79 -7.09
N GLY A 517 20.62 -5.51 -8.02
CA GLY A 517 22.00 -5.14 -7.69
C GLY A 517 22.19 -3.66 -7.37
N LEU A 518 21.12 -2.86 -7.52
CA LEU A 518 21.09 -1.41 -7.39
C LEU A 518 22.15 -0.66 -8.23
N PRO A 519 22.55 -1.12 -9.44
CA PRO A 519 23.52 -0.41 -10.28
C PRO A 519 22.98 0.92 -10.80
N ASN A 520 21.66 1.11 -10.76
CA ASN A 520 20.97 2.31 -11.22
C ASN A 520 20.65 3.30 -10.08
N VAL A 521 21.28 3.15 -8.90
CA VAL A 521 21.15 4.08 -7.78
C VAL A 521 22.38 4.98 -7.71
N ASP A 522 22.15 6.28 -7.81
CA ASP A 522 23.16 7.30 -7.54
C ASP A 522 23.09 7.73 -6.07
N ALA A 523 24.21 7.61 -5.35
CA ALA A 523 24.32 7.99 -3.94
C ALA A 523 24.24 9.50 -3.71
N ALA A 524 24.53 10.34 -4.71
CA ALA A 524 24.30 11.78 -4.61
C ALA A 524 22.80 12.11 -4.60
N GLN A 525 22.00 11.30 -5.28
CA GLN A 525 20.55 11.47 -5.39
C GLN A 525 19.80 10.78 -4.26
N TRP A 526 20.25 9.58 -3.89
CA TRP A 526 19.59 8.71 -2.92
C TRP A 526 20.60 8.26 -1.86
N PRO A 527 21.10 9.17 -1.00
CA PRO A 527 22.23 8.87 -0.13
C PRO A 527 21.97 7.73 0.85
N LEU A 528 20.75 7.59 1.38
CA LEU A 528 20.42 6.46 2.24
C LEU A 528 20.65 5.14 1.50
N LEU A 529 20.03 4.98 0.33
CA LEU A 529 20.15 3.73 -0.43
C LEU A 529 21.57 3.52 -0.97
N GLY A 530 22.15 4.56 -1.59
CA GLY A 530 23.46 4.51 -2.23
C GLY A 530 24.60 4.25 -1.23
N HIS A 531 24.56 4.83 -0.03
CA HIS A 531 25.59 4.58 0.98
C HIS A 531 25.46 3.19 1.62
N LEU A 532 24.23 2.72 1.87
CA LEU A 532 24.02 1.38 2.41
C LEU A 532 24.52 0.29 1.46
N ILE A 533 24.34 0.45 0.15
CA ILE A 533 24.63 -0.61 -0.82
C ILE A 533 26.11 -0.64 -1.24
N ALA A 534 26.82 0.46 -1.00
CA ALA A 534 28.27 0.58 -1.16
C ALA A 534 29.03 -0.02 0.04
N ASP A 535 28.39 -0.15 1.20
CA ASP A 535 28.97 -0.81 2.36
C ASP A 535 28.84 -2.34 2.27
N ALA A 536 29.95 -3.06 2.42
CA ALA A 536 30.00 -4.50 2.22
C ALA A 536 29.16 -5.31 3.24
N GLU A 537 29.05 -4.87 4.49
CA GLU A 537 28.29 -5.59 5.52
C GLU A 537 26.78 -5.41 5.33
N TYR A 538 26.36 -4.20 4.98
CA TYR A 538 24.97 -3.93 4.62
C TYR A 538 24.59 -4.61 3.31
N ARG A 539 25.47 -4.60 2.30
CA ARG A 539 25.26 -5.32 1.03
C ARG A 539 25.09 -6.83 1.26
N LYS A 540 25.92 -7.43 2.12
CA LYS A 540 25.78 -8.84 2.52
C LYS A 540 24.43 -9.11 3.19
N THR A 541 23.99 -8.23 4.07
CA THR A 541 22.69 -8.33 4.76
C THR A 541 21.52 -8.20 3.78
N TYR A 542 21.59 -7.25 2.85
CA TYR A 542 20.62 -7.10 1.76
C TYR A 542 20.53 -8.36 0.89
N ASN A 543 21.67 -8.92 0.46
CA ASN A 543 21.72 -10.13 -0.37
C ASN A 543 21.06 -11.31 0.34
N LYS A 544 21.32 -11.45 1.65
CA LYS A 544 20.66 -12.44 2.51
C LYS A 544 19.13 -12.27 2.48
N TYR A 545 18.61 -11.05 2.61
CA TYR A 545 17.16 -10.82 2.55
C TYR A 545 16.56 -11.08 1.18
N VAL A 546 17.26 -10.75 0.09
CA VAL A 546 16.81 -11.13 -1.26
C VAL A 546 16.67 -12.65 -1.38
N GLU A 547 17.65 -13.41 -0.89
CA GLU A 547 17.61 -14.87 -0.89
C GLU A 547 16.48 -15.42 -0.01
N GLU A 548 16.37 -14.95 1.24
CA GLU A 548 15.35 -15.40 2.19
C GLU A 548 13.94 -15.12 1.67
N PHE A 549 13.70 -13.94 1.10
CA PHE A 549 12.38 -13.56 0.61
C PHE A 549 12.02 -14.28 -0.69
N ALA A 550 12.96 -14.46 -1.62
CA ALA A 550 12.75 -15.24 -2.82
C ALA A 550 12.36 -16.70 -2.52
N LYS A 551 12.94 -17.29 -1.46
CA LYS A 551 12.65 -18.67 -1.02
C LYS A 551 11.45 -18.79 -0.08
N GLY A 552 11.03 -17.69 0.55
CA GLY A 552 9.94 -17.65 1.52
C GLY A 552 8.70 -16.94 0.97
N PRO A 553 8.36 -15.74 1.47
CA PRO A 553 7.11 -15.04 1.13
C PRO A 553 6.91 -14.76 -0.36
N PHE A 554 7.99 -14.61 -1.14
CA PHE A 554 7.91 -14.35 -2.59
C PHE A 554 8.02 -15.63 -3.44
N ALA A 555 8.09 -16.82 -2.83
CA ALA A 555 8.14 -18.09 -3.56
C ALA A 555 6.92 -18.27 -4.47
N THR A 556 7.14 -18.71 -5.72
CA THR A 556 6.11 -18.75 -6.77
C THR A 556 4.83 -19.45 -6.33
N ASP A 557 4.94 -20.69 -5.86
CA ASP A 557 3.76 -21.50 -5.52
C ASP A 557 2.95 -20.88 -4.38
N THR A 558 3.63 -20.37 -3.35
CA THR A 558 3.00 -19.73 -2.19
C THR A 558 2.27 -18.44 -2.60
N LEU A 559 2.95 -17.56 -3.34
CA LEU A 559 2.39 -16.26 -3.71
C LEU A 559 1.27 -16.41 -4.75
N VAL A 560 1.43 -17.28 -5.74
CA VAL A 560 0.40 -17.53 -6.76
C VAL A 560 -0.84 -18.18 -6.14
N ALA A 561 -0.68 -19.08 -5.16
CA ALA A 561 -1.82 -19.64 -4.44
C ALA A 561 -2.61 -18.55 -3.70
N ARG A 562 -1.91 -17.63 -3.02
CA ARG A 562 -2.54 -16.49 -2.34
C ARG A 562 -3.25 -15.56 -3.32
N ILE A 563 -2.62 -15.22 -4.45
CA ILE A 563 -3.22 -14.39 -5.50
C ILE A 563 -4.50 -15.04 -6.04
N LYS A 564 -4.52 -16.35 -6.28
CA LYS A 564 -5.72 -17.07 -6.73
C LYS A 564 -6.86 -17.05 -5.71
N GLU A 565 -6.53 -17.22 -4.43
CA GLU A 565 -7.50 -17.12 -3.34
C GLU A 565 -8.16 -15.73 -3.30
N VAL A 566 -7.35 -14.68 -3.35
CA VAL A 566 -7.84 -13.30 -3.35
C VAL A 566 -8.65 -13.00 -4.61
N HIS A 567 -8.17 -13.40 -5.79
CA HIS A 567 -8.87 -13.20 -7.06
C HIS A 567 -10.27 -13.85 -7.03
N THR A 568 -10.35 -15.09 -6.55
CA THR A 568 -11.61 -15.82 -6.38
C THR A 568 -12.56 -15.08 -5.43
N MET A 569 -12.05 -14.58 -4.31
CA MET A 569 -12.85 -13.86 -3.31
C MET A 569 -13.48 -12.58 -3.87
N ILE A 570 -12.74 -11.83 -4.70
CA ILE A 570 -13.21 -10.53 -5.19
C ILE A 570 -13.96 -10.61 -6.52
N SER A 571 -13.73 -11.65 -7.34
CA SER A 571 -14.30 -11.79 -8.69
C SER A 571 -15.81 -11.53 -8.79
N PRO A 572 -16.68 -12.03 -7.88
CA PRO A 572 -18.13 -11.78 -7.95
C PRO A 572 -18.51 -10.30 -7.89
N TYR A 573 -17.67 -9.48 -7.26
CA TYR A 573 -17.90 -8.05 -7.01
C TYR A 573 -17.12 -7.15 -7.97
N VAL A 574 -16.31 -7.75 -8.85
CA VAL A 574 -15.54 -7.03 -9.86
C VAL A 574 -16.11 -7.27 -11.26
N VAL A 575 -16.24 -8.53 -11.68
CA VAL A 575 -16.73 -8.91 -13.03
C VAL A 575 -17.97 -9.81 -13.01
N GLY A 576 -18.48 -10.15 -11.82
CA GLY A 576 -19.72 -10.92 -11.67
C GLY A 576 -20.98 -10.10 -11.93
N ALA A 577 -22.16 -10.70 -11.67
CA ALA A 577 -23.45 -10.03 -11.83
C ALA A 577 -23.59 -8.77 -10.97
N ASN A 578 -22.90 -8.74 -9.83
CA ASN A 578 -22.84 -7.61 -8.89
C ASN A 578 -21.48 -6.88 -8.99
N GLY A 579 -20.84 -7.00 -10.16
CA GLY A 579 -19.55 -6.42 -10.49
C GLY A 579 -19.60 -4.93 -10.78
N GLU A 580 -18.42 -4.38 -11.05
CA GLU A 580 -18.26 -2.98 -11.40
C GLU A 580 -18.93 -2.66 -12.73
N GLN A 581 -19.52 -1.47 -12.80
CA GLN A 581 -20.29 -1.03 -13.96
C GLN A 581 -19.51 0.03 -14.76
N PRO A 582 -19.82 0.23 -16.05
CA PRO A 582 -19.25 1.33 -16.82
C PRO A 582 -19.42 2.68 -16.11
N GLY A 583 -18.36 3.48 -16.08
CA GLY A 583 -18.33 4.75 -15.31
C GLY A 583 -18.01 4.58 -13.81
N TYR A 584 -17.97 3.34 -13.29
CA TYR A 584 -17.67 2.99 -11.90
C TYR A 584 -16.58 1.91 -11.83
N THR A 585 -15.61 1.97 -12.73
CA THR A 585 -14.48 1.05 -12.77
C THR A 585 -13.18 1.77 -13.12
N GLN A 586 -12.06 1.17 -12.69
CA GLN A 586 -10.70 1.52 -13.09
C GLN A 586 -10.07 0.43 -13.97
N LEU A 587 -10.79 -0.66 -14.22
CA LEU A 587 -10.34 -1.73 -15.09
C LEU A 587 -10.28 -1.25 -16.54
N SER A 588 -9.26 -1.68 -17.27
CA SER A 588 -9.24 -1.52 -18.72
C SER A 588 -10.38 -2.30 -19.39
N ASN A 589 -10.68 -3.51 -18.88
CA ASN A 589 -11.85 -4.32 -19.22
C ASN A 589 -11.92 -5.57 -18.32
N ALA A 590 -13.04 -6.30 -18.35
CA ALA A 590 -13.22 -7.52 -17.56
C ALA A 590 -12.20 -8.63 -17.90
N ALA A 591 -11.74 -8.74 -19.16
CA ALA A 591 -10.75 -9.74 -19.54
C ALA A 591 -9.37 -9.46 -18.91
N ALA A 592 -9.00 -8.19 -18.72
CA ALA A 592 -7.78 -7.80 -18.02
C ALA A 592 -7.77 -8.28 -16.57
N PHE A 593 -8.90 -8.13 -15.86
CA PHE A 593 -9.07 -8.69 -14.51
C PHE A 593 -9.01 -10.22 -14.51
N ASN A 594 -9.70 -10.89 -15.43
CA ASN A 594 -9.70 -12.36 -15.51
C ASN A 594 -8.29 -12.93 -15.80
N ASN A 595 -7.50 -12.24 -16.61
CA ASN A 595 -6.13 -12.64 -16.97
C ASN A 595 -5.08 -12.15 -15.96
N SER A 596 -5.48 -11.41 -14.92
CA SER A 596 -4.54 -10.77 -13.98
C SER A 596 -3.73 -11.79 -13.16
N VAL A 597 -4.30 -12.95 -12.83
CA VAL A 597 -3.61 -14.03 -12.11
C VAL A 597 -2.41 -14.55 -12.92
N GLU A 598 -2.62 -14.87 -14.20
CA GLU A 598 -1.53 -15.36 -15.07
C GLU A 598 -0.50 -14.27 -15.34
N THR A 599 -0.94 -13.00 -15.44
CA THR A 599 -0.03 -11.86 -15.59
C THR A 599 0.89 -11.71 -14.36
N LEU A 600 0.32 -11.76 -13.15
CA LEU A 600 1.09 -11.67 -11.91
C LEU A 600 1.99 -12.89 -11.71
N LYS A 601 1.52 -14.10 -12.05
CA LYS A 601 2.33 -15.31 -12.03
C LYS A 601 3.56 -15.18 -12.93
N ALA A 602 3.37 -14.76 -14.19
CA ALA A 602 4.47 -14.57 -15.13
C ALA A 602 5.48 -13.52 -14.62
N HIS A 603 5.00 -12.45 -13.98
CA HIS A 603 5.87 -11.48 -13.30
C HIS A 603 6.69 -12.15 -12.20
N ILE A 604 6.05 -12.89 -11.29
CA ILE A 604 6.73 -13.56 -10.17
C ILE A 604 7.80 -14.54 -10.67
N GLU A 605 7.51 -15.37 -11.67
CA GLU A 605 8.47 -16.31 -12.27
C GLU A 605 9.68 -15.60 -12.90
N SER A 606 9.44 -14.49 -13.60
CA SER A 606 10.50 -13.63 -14.13
C SER A 606 11.38 -13.06 -13.02
N ARG A 607 10.76 -12.61 -11.92
CA ARG A 607 11.48 -12.06 -10.77
C ARG A 607 12.26 -13.10 -9.98
N GLN A 608 11.76 -14.33 -9.88
CA GLN A 608 12.49 -15.47 -9.32
C GLN A 608 13.74 -15.78 -10.16
N THR A 609 13.61 -15.78 -11.49
CA THR A 609 14.75 -15.96 -12.40
C THR A 609 15.79 -14.84 -12.22
N ALA A 610 15.34 -13.59 -12.13
CA ALA A 610 16.22 -12.44 -11.92
C ALA A 610 16.93 -12.48 -10.55
N ALA A 611 16.23 -12.88 -9.48
CA ALA A 611 16.82 -13.03 -8.15
C ALA A 611 17.88 -14.14 -8.13
N ALA A 612 17.60 -15.29 -8.74
CA ALA A 612 18.56 -16.39 -8.84
C ALA A 612 19.80 -16.01 -9.67
N ALA A 613 19.62 -15.27 -10.77
CA ALA A 613 20.73 -14.77 -11.58
C ALA A 613 21.58 -13.74 -10.81
N TYR A 614 20.93 -12.82 -10.10
CA TYR A 614 21.60 -11.84 -9.25
C TYR A 614 22.44 -12.50 -8.16
N LEU A 615 21.84 -13.40 -7.37
CA LEU A 615 22.50 -14.06 -6.24
C LEU A 615 23.69 -14.94 -6.66
N LYS A 616 23.72 -15.45 -7.90
CA LYS A 616 24.90 -16.16 -8.45
C LYS A 616 26.12 -15.25 -8.67
N THR A 617 25.92 -13.94 -8.75
CA THR A 617 26.99 -12.96 -8.96
C THR A 617 27.46 -12.31 -7.65
N GLN A 618 26.80 -12.63 -6.53
CA GLN A 618 27.15 -12.18 -5.19
C GLN A 618 27.99 -13.24 -4.49
#